data_AF-A0A419DFN5-F1
#
_entry.id   AF-A0A419DFN5-F1
#
_cell.length_a   1.000
_cell.length_b   1.000
_cell.length_c   1.000
_cell.angle_alpha   90.00
_cell.angle_beta   90.00
_cell.angle_gamma   90.00
#
_symmetry.space_group_name_H-M   'P 1'
#
loop_
_entity.id
_entity.type
_entity.pdbx_description
1 polymer ?
#
loop_
_entity_poly.entity_id
_entity_poly.type
_entity_poly.pdbx_seq_one_letter_code
_entity_poly.pdbx_strand_id
1 'polypeptide(L)' 'MIYRIYEARNVGEDGVYRVAMSSVREVSFRGEIARGKRLVHLLRMVAETDDRNKARQMADCEA' A
#
# COMPACT_ATOMS: atom_id res chain seq x y z
N MET A 1 11.90 6.30 9.77
CA MET A 1 11.07 5.11 9.44
C MET A 1 10.62 5.27 8.01
N ILE A 2 10.86 4.29 7.16
CA ILE A 2 10.58 4.41 5.72
C ILE A 2 9.13 4.01 5.44
N TYR A 3 8.43 4.82 4.66
CA TYR A 3 7.10 4.58 4.13
C TYR A 3 7.19 4.39 2.63
N ARG A 4 6.51 3.36 2.13
CA ARG A 4 6.41 3.02 0.72
C ARG A 4 4.97 3.19 0.28
N ILE A 5 4.81 3.81 -0.87
CA ILE A 5 3.52 4.03 -1.49
C ILE A 5 3.43 3.06 -2.65
N TYR A 6 2.37 2.26 -2.65
CA TYR A 6 2.07 1.29 -3.69
C TYR A 6 0.77 1.66 -4.38
N GLU A 7 0.73 1.49 -5.70
CA GLU A 7 -0.53 1.23 -6.37
C GLU A 7 -1.01 -0.17 -6.00
N ALA A 8 -2.28 -0.26 -5.67
CA ALA A 8 -2.96 -1.46 -5.25
C ALA A 8 -4.34 -1.54 -5.90
N ARG A 9 -4.87 -2.75 -5.96
CA ARG A 9 -6.20 -3.05 -6.49
C ARG A 9 -6.86 -4.12 -5.64
N ASN A 10 -8.13 -3.98 -5.32
CA ASN A 10 -8.88 -5.05 -4.65
C ASN A 10 -9.18 -6.17 -5.66
N VAL A 11 -9.24 -7.42 -5.19
CA VAL A 11 -9.63 -8.55 -6.05
C VAL A 11 -11.09 -8.39 -6.43
N GLY A 12 -11.39 -8.38 -7.74
CA GLY A 12 -12.75 -8.21 -8.25
C GLY A 12 -13.18 -6.76 -8.47
N GLU A 13 -12.30 -5.79 -8.22
CA GLU A 13 -12.52 -4.37 -8.54
C GLU A 13 -11.52 -3.90 -9.60
N ASP A 14 -11.94 -2.97 -10.45
CA ASP A 14 -11.08 -2.35 -11.47
C ASP A 14 -10.36 -1.10 -10.95
N GLY A 15 -10.74 -0.60 -9.76
CA GLY A 15 -10.18 0.61 -9.16
C GLY A 15 -8.74 0.41 -8.69
N VAL A 16 -7.81 1.19 -9.24
CA VAL A 16 -6.45 1.32 -8.71
C VAL A 16 -6.43 2.45 -7.69
N TYR A 17 -5.90 2.17 -6.50
CA TYR A 17 -5.71 3.14 -5.43
C TYR A 17 -4.28 3.10 -4.89
N ARG A 18 -3.88 4.16 -4.19
CA ARG A 18 -2.56 4.28 -3.56
C ARG A 18 -2.65 3.99 -2.08
N VAL A 19 -1.83 3.06 -1.61
CA VAL A 19 -1.69 2.74 -0.19
C VAL A 19 -0.29 3.06 0.29
N ALA A 20 -0.19 3.82 1.37
CA ALA A 20 1.05 4.01 2.09
C ALA A 20 1.18 2.97 3.21
N MET A 21 2.34 2.34 3.31
CA MET A 21 2.67 1.44 4.41
C MET A 21 4.13 1.62 4.82
N SER A 22 4.44 1.34 6.07
CA SER A 22 5.84 1.32 6.50
C SER A 22 6.57 0.11 5.94
N SER A 23 7.89 0.22 5.76
CA SER A 23 8.73 -0.90 5.32
C SER A 23 8.61 -2.14 6.24
N VAL A 24 8.35 -1.92 7.53
CA VAL A 24 8.09 -2.99 8.50
C VAL A 24 6.72 -3.63 8.26
N ARG A 25 5.67 -2.82 8.02
CA ARG A 25 4.32 -3.34 7.75
C ARG A 25 4.25 -4.05 6.40
N GLU A 26 5.02 -3.63 5.41
CA GLU A 26 5.04 -4.22 4.07
C GLU A 26 5.28 -5.74 4.10
N VAL A 27 6.26 -6.20 4.88
CA VAL A 27 6.60 -7.63 4.97
C VAL A 27 5.42 -8.47 5.46
N SER A 28 4.77 -8.02 6.54
CA SER A 28 3.60 -8.72 7.09
C SER A 28 2.38 -8.61 6.18
N PHE A 29 2.19 -7.47 5.50
CA PHE A 29 1.09 -7.23 4.58
C PHE A 29 1.18 -8.12 3.33
N ARG A 30 2.36 -8.26 2.74
CA ARG A 30 2.60 -9.21 1.64
C ARG A 30 2.31 -10.66 2.07
N GLY A 31 2.69 -11.03 3.29
CA GLY A 31 2.34 -12.34 3.85
C GLY A 31 0.83 -12.54 4.03
N GLU A 32 0.07 -11.49 4.37
CA GLU A 32 -1.40 -11.55 4.43
C GLU A 32 -2.02 -11.76 3.05
N ILE A 33 -1.55 -11.05 2.03
CA ILE A 33 -1.99 -11.23 0.63
C ILE A 33 -1.70 -12.66 0.16
N ALA A 34 -0.47 -13.15 0.34
CA ALA A 34 -0.06 -14.48 -0.11
C ALA A 34 -0.88 -15.61 0.55
N ARG A 35 -1.39 -15.38 1.78
CA ARG A 35 -2.26 -16.33 2.49
C ARG A 35 -3.76 -16.12 2.20
N GLY A 36 -4.12 -15.20 1.31
CA GLY A 36 -5.52 -14.85 1.03
C GLY A 36 -6.24 -14.16 2.19
N LYS A 37 -5.52 -13.69 3.22
CA LYS A 37 -6.12 -12.94 4.34
C LYS A 37 -6.50 -11.51 3.95
N ARG A 38 -5.95 -11.02 2.84
CA ARG A 38 -6.34 -9.76 2.20
C ARG A 38 -6.54 -9.98 0.72
N LEU A 39 -7.70 -9.57 0.23
CA LEU A 39 -8.06 -9.62 -1.18
C LEU A 39 -7.58 -8.34 -1.90
N VAL A 40 -6.26 -8.14 -1.88
CA VAL A 40 -5.58 -6.97 -2.48
C VAL A 40 -4.39 -7.44 -3.28
N HIS A 41 -4.18 -6.83 -4.44
CA HIS A 41 -2.95 -6.95 -5.22
C HIS A 41 -2.13 -5.66 -5.09
N LEU A 42 -0.87 -5.78 -4.65
CA LEU A 42 0.10 -4.70 -4.80
C LEU A 42 0.67 -4.74 -6.22
N LEU A 43 0.50 -3.67 -6.98
CA LEU A 43 0.87 -3.59 -8.39
C LEU A 43 2.31 -3.07 -8.56
N ARG A 44 2.55 -1.80 -8.22
CA ARG A 44 3.88 -1.16 -8.31
C ARG A 44 4.13 -0.23 -7.15
N MET A 45 5.39 -0.13 -6.71
CA MET A 45 5.81 0.94 -5.81
C MET A 45 5.91 2.23 -6.62
N VAL A 46 5.25 3.29 -6.17
CA VAL A 46 5.26 4.60 -6.84
C VAL A 46 6.16 5.60 -6.14
N ALA A 47 6.42 5.43 -4.84
CA ALA A 47 7.30 6.31 -4.08
C ALA A 47 7.77 5.69 -2.78
N GLU A 48 8.86 6.26 -2.24
CA GLU A 48 9.39 5.99 -0.92
C GLU A 48 9.70 7.33 -0.22
N THR A 49 9.37 7.44 1.06
CA THR A 49 9.64 8.63 1.87
C THR A 49 9.83 8.28 3.33
N ASP A 50 10.64 9.04 4.05
CA ASP A 50 10.78 8.97 5.50
C ASP A 50 9.82 9.91 6.26
N ASP A 51 9.10 10.78 5.54
CA ASP A 51 8.13 11.72 6.07
C ASP A 51 6.71 11.12 6.07
N ARG A 52 6.17 10.92 7.26
CA ARG A 52 4.82 10.36 7.46
C ARG A 52 3.72 11.23 6.85
N ASN A 53 3.86 12.55 6.88
CA ASN A 53 2.85 13.46 6.35
C ASN A 53 2.84 13.41 4.82
N LYS A 54 4.01 13.38 4.19
CA LYS A 54 4.11 13.15 2.74
C LYS A 54 3.53 11.79 2.35
N ALA A 55 3.85 10.73 3.10
CA ALA A 55 3.29 9.41 2.84
C ALA A 55 1.75 9.40 2.88
N ARG A 56 1.14 10.12 3.83
CA ARG A 56 -0.33 10.26 3.91
C ARG A 56 -0.91 11.06 2.76
N GLN A 57 -0.28 12.16 2.35
CA GLN A 57 -0.72 12.97 1.22
C GLN A 57 -0.64 12.23 -0.12
N MET A 58 0.26 11.26 -0.24
CA MET A 58 0.46 10.45 -1.44
C MET A 58 -0.42 9.19 -1.49
N ALA A 59 -1.02 8.81 -0.36
CA ALA A 59 -1.99 7.72 -0.29
C ALA A 59 -3.39 8.24 -0.60
N ASP A 60 -4.20 7.39 -1.20
CA ASP A 60 -5.63 7.65 -1.36
C ASP A 60 -6.29 7.33 -0.02
N CYS A 61 -6.09 8.21 0.96
CA CYS A 61 -6.94 8.21 2.14
C CYS A 61 -8.31 8.72 1.71
N GLU A 62 -9.35 7.91 1.92
CA GLU A 62 -10.75 8.37 1.88
C GLU A 62 -10.85 9.68 2.69
N ALA A 63 -11.42 10.70 2.06
CA ALA A 63 -11.67 12.01 2.65
C ALA A 63 -12.69 11.93 3.79
#